data_AF-A0A7Y8HYU6-F1
#
_entry.id   AF-A0A7Y8HYU6-F1
#
_cell.length_a   1.000
_cell.length_b   1.000
_cell.length_c   1.000
_cell.angle_alpha   90.00
_cell.angle_beta   90.00
_cell.angle_gamma   90.00
#
_symmetry.space_group_name_H-M   'P 1'
#
loop_
_entity.id
_entity.type
_entity.pdbx_description
1 polymer ?
#
loop_
_entity_poly.entity_id
_entity_poly.type
_entity_poly.pdbx_seq_one_letter_code
_entity_poly.pdbx_strand_id
1 'polypeptide(L)'
;MTRRANSVYGCSEIRTPNIDKLAQSGVRFTNAFAAAPVCPPSRMTWATGLMPCSHGVQDWLILKDSTGQGSRGWLGPNLTWFEVLKRGGYRLGMTGKWHMGFDEKAQRGFSYWATVPGGGGTYRNPEFVVNGKRRRYEGFK
;
A
#
# COMPACT_ATOMS: atom_id res chain seq x y z
N MET A 1 1.18 4.64 -19.80
CA MET A 1 1.66 4.82 -18.41
C MET A 1 3.08 5.35 -18.47
N THR A 2 3.37 6.54 -17.96
CA THR A 2 4.67 7.18 -18.13
C THR A 2 5.70 6.55 -17.19
N ARG A 3 6.66 5.79 -17.75
CA ARG A 3 7.83 5.23 -17.05
C ARG A 3 8.80 6.30 -16.50
N ARG A 4 8.49 7.59 -16.67
CA ARG A 4 9.39 8.74 -16.50
C ARG A 4 8.88 9.75 -15.46
N ALA A 5 8.47 9.28 -14.28
CA ALA A 5 8.06 10.15 -13.19
C ALA A 5 9.24 10.66 -12.32
N ASN A 6 10.38 9.96 -12.34
CA ASN A 6 11.56 10.30 -11.54
C ASN A 6 12.74 10.69 -12.45
N SER A 7 13.65 11.54 -11.96
CA SER A 7 14.79 12.02 -12.75
C SER A 7 15.75 10.91 -13.18
N VAL A 8 15.97 9.89 -12.33
CA VAL A 8 16.75 8.69 -12.71
C VAL A 8 16.13 7.81 -13.81
N TYR A 9 14.89 8.08 -14.21
CA TYR A 9 14.24 7.44 -15.36
C TYR A 9 13.99 8.43 -16.53
N GLY A 10 14.62 9.61 -16.48
CA GLY A 10 14.61 10.59 -17.56
C GLY A 10 13.55 11.69 -17.44
N CYS A 11 12.98 11.93 -16.25
CA CYS A 11 12.14 13.10 -16.00
C CYS A 11 13.02 14.34 -15.75
N SER A 12 12.95 15.37 -16.59
CA SER A 12 13.69 16.62 -16.38
C SER A 12 12.93 17.65 -15.52
N GLU A 13 11.61 17.49 -15.38
CA GLU A 13 10.74 18.46 -14.71
C GLU A 13 10.66 18.25 -13.20
N ILE A 14 10.63 17.00 -12.75
CA ILE A 14 10.43 16.64 -11.35
C ILE A 14 11.78 16.40 -10.68
N ARG A 15 12.03 17.10 -9.58
CA ARG A 15 13.25 16.93 -8.78
C ARG A 15 13.04 15.81 -7.76
N THR A 16 13.72 14.67 -7.93
CA THR A 16 13.64 13.52 -7.01
C THR A 16 14.97 13.16 -6.34
N PRO A 17 15.68 14.09 -5.67
CA PRO A 17 17.06 13.89 -5.23
C PRO A 17 17.25 12.69 -4.28
N ASN A 18 16.28 12.42 -3.40
CA ASN A 18 16.36 11.28 -2.49
C ASN A 18 16.17 9.92 -3.21
N ILE A 19 15.31 9.89 -4.24
CA ILE A 19 15.13 8.69 -5.07
C ILE A 19 16.36 8.47 -5.94
N ASP A 20 16.96 9.54 -6.44
CA ASP A 20 18.16 9.49 -7.26
C ASP A 20 19.33 8.92 -6.47
N LYS A 21 19.51 9.38 -5.22
CA LYS A 21 20.51 8.83 -4.29
C LYS A 21 20.30 7.34 -4.03
N LEU A 22 19.06 6.91 -3.80
CA LEU A 22 18.74 5.49 -3.59
C LEU A 22 19.07 4.64 -4.83
N ALA A 23 18.79 5.16 -6.03
CA ALA A 23 19.11 4.49 -7.28
C ALA A 23 20.61 4.41 -7.58
N GLN A 24 21.41 5.37 -7.10
CA GLN A 24 22.87 5.37 -7.24
C GLN A 24 23.56 4.39 -6.29
N SER A 25 23.01 4.20 -5.09
CA SER A 25 23.58 3.32 -4.05
C SER A 25 22.96 1.92 -4.02
N GLY A 26 22.11 1.57 -4.98
CA GLY A 26 21.32 0.35 -4.96
C GLY A 26 21.07 -0.22 -6.36
N VAL A 27 20.05 -1.07 -6.46
CA VAL A 27 19.66 -1.68 -7.74
C VAL A 27 18.51 -0.90 -8.37
N ARG A 28 18.67 -0.51 -9.63
CA ARG A 28 17.64 0.16 -10.43
C ARG A 28 17.11 -0.79 -11.50
N PHE A 29 15.84 -1.18 -11.37
CA PHE A 29 15.17 -2.00 -12.38
C PHE A 29 14.76 -1.15 -13.57
N THR A 30 15.28 -1.47 -14.75
CA THR A 30 14.76 -0.87 -15.98
C THR A 30 13.37 -1.45 -16.29
N ASN A 31 13.17 -2.75 -16.12
CA ASN A 31 11.89 -3.41 -16.38
C ASN A 31 11.28 -3.95 -15.08
N ALA A 32 10.27 -3.26 -14.56
CA ALA A 32 9.48 -3.66 -13.40
C ALA A 32 7.99 -3.45 -13.71
N PHE A 33 7.17 -4.45 -13.45
CA PHE A 33 5.77 -4.48 -13.85
C PHE A 33 4.86 -4.69 -12.64
N ALA A 34 3.74 -3.98 -12.60
CA ALA A 34 2.65 -4.29 -11.69
C ALA A 34 1.79 -5.41 -12.30
N ALA A 35 1.35 -6.36 -11.48
CA ALA A 35 0.49 -7.45 -11.93
C ALA A 35 -0.91 -6.99 -12.37
N ALA A 36 -1.33 -5.80 -11.92
CA ALA A 36 -2.57 -5.16 -12.33
C ALA A 36 -2.42 -3.63 -12.40
N PRO A 37 -3.17 -2.96 -13.29
CA PRO A 37 -3.14 -1.50 -13.43
C PRO A 37 -3.93 -0.75 -12.35
N VAL A 38 -4.66 -1.47 -11.49
CA VAL A 38 -5.52 -0.92 -10.43
C VAL A 38 -4.95 -1.24 -9.06
N CYS A 39 -5.13 -0.35 -8.08
CA CYS A 39 -4.37 -0.46 -6.85
C CYS A 39 -4.73 -1.65 -5.95
N PRO A 40 -6.00 -2.06 -5.71
CA PRO A 40 -6.25 -3.21 -4.86
C PRO A 40 -5.71 -4.54 -5.42
N PRO A 41 -5.93 -4.92 -6.70
CA PRO A 41 -5.35 -6.16 -7.22
C PRO A 41 -3.82 -6.12 -7.21
N SER A 42 -3.20 -4.99 -7.56
CA SER A 42 -1.73 -4.83 -7.53
C SER A 42 -1.17 -5.00 -6.11
N ARG A 43 -1.84 -4.44 -5.09
CA ARG A 43 -1.43 -4.56 -3.68
C ARG A 43 -1.63 -5.96 -3.14
N MET A 44 -2.70 -6.65 -3.56
CA MET A 44 -2.96 -8.03 -3.19
C MET A 44 -1.89 -8.96 -3.75
N THR A 45 -1.50 -8.78 -5.01
CA THR A 45 -0.34 -9.49 -5.58
C THR A 45 0.95 -9.19 -4.83
N TRP A 46 1.20 -7.93 -4.48
CA TRP A 46 2.37 -7.55 -3.68
C TRP A 46 2.39 -8.20 -2.28
N ALA A 47 1.23 -8.30 -1.62
CA ALA A 47 1.12 -8.86 -0.28
C ALA A 47 1.24 -10.40 -0.27
N THR A 48 0.65 -11.07 -1.26
CA THR A 48 0.46 -12.54 -1.27
C THR A 48 1.40 -13.27 -2.22
N GLY A 49 1.99 -12.58 -3.20
CA GLY A 49 2.74 -13.19 -4.31
C GLY A 49 1.85 -13.87 -5.35
N LEU A 50 0.52 -13.81 -5.22
CA LEU A 50 -0.44 -14.46 -6.11
C LEU A 50 -0.92 -13.51 -7.22
N MET A 51 -1.30 -14.06 -8.38
CA MET A 51 -1.93 -13.28 -9.44
C MET A 51 -3.38 -12.92 -9.12
N PRO A 52 -3.96 -11.86 -9.74
CA PRO A 52 -5.35 -11.43 -9.51
C PRO A 52 -6.40 -12.53 -9.62
N CYS A 53 -6.24 -13.47 -10.56
CA CYS A 53 -7.12 -14.62 -10.71
C CYS A 53 -7.06 -15.60 -9.52
N SER A 54 -5.94 -15.67 -8.81
CA SER A 54 -5.73 -16.60 -7.70
C SER A 54 -6.18 -16.03 -6.35
N HIS A 55 -5.91 -14.75 -6.07
CA HIS A 55 -6.35 -14.12 -4.83
C HIS A 55 -7.76 -13.49 -4.91
N GLY A 56 -8.39 -13.49 -6.10
CA GLY A 56 -9.81 -13.16 -6.28
C GLY A 56 -10.19 -11.68 -6.24
N VAL A 57 -9.21 -10.77 -6.12
CA VAL A 57 -9.45 -9.32 -6.20
C VAL A 57 -9.07 -8.89 -7.61
N GLN A 58 -10.03 -8.46 -8.41
CA GLN A 58 -9.82 -8.16 -9.83
C GLN A 58 -9.98 -6.67 -10.18
N ASP A 59 -10.63 -5.88 -9.32
CA ASP A 59 -10.94 -4.47 -9.60
C ASP A 59 -10.83 -3.60 -8.34
N TRP A 60 -11.15 -2.32 -8.49
CA TRP A 60 -11.16 -1.31 -7.44
C TRP A 60 -12.20 -1.62 -6.36
N LEU A 61 -11.80 -1.41 -5.10
CA LEU A 61 -12.66 -1.55 -3.92
C LEU A 61 -13.37 -0.23 -3.68
N ILE A 62 -14.70 -0.24 -3.64
CA ILE A 62 -15.44 0.96 -3.25
C ILE A 62 -15.34 1.19 -1.73
N LEU A 63 -15.74 2.38 -1.27
CA LEU A 63 -15.55 2.81 0.13
C LEU A 63 -16.12 1.78 1.12
N LYS A 64 -17.31 1.25 0.84
CA LYS A 64 -17.97 0.23 1.67
C LYS A 64 -17.15 -1.06 1.80
N ASP A 65 -16.38 -1.43 0.78
CA ASP A 65 -15.57 -2.65 0.80
C ASP A 65 -14.26 -2.42 1.59
N SER A 66 -13.84 -1.15 1.72
CA SER A 66 -12.54 -0.75 2.26
C SER A 66 -12.58 -0.39 3.76
N THR A 67 -13.68 0.18 4.26
CA THR A 67 -13.81 0.71 5.62
C THR A 67 -15.25 0.63 6.13
N GLY A 68 -15.44 0.68 7.44
CA GLY A 68 -16.76 0.59 8.07
C GLY A 68 -17.31 -0.83 8.16
N GLN A 69 -18.60 -0.93 8.51
CA GLN A 69 -19.26 -2.22 8.77
C GLN A 69 -19.37 -3.13 7.54
N GLY A 70 -19.49 -2.54 6.35
CA GLY A 70 -19.57 -3.29 5.09
C GLY A 70 -18.23 -3.82 4.59
N SER A 71 -17.12 -3.47 5.26
CA SER A 71 -15.79 -3.80 4.79
C SER A 71 -15.49 -5.30 4.89
N ARG A 72 -14.61 -5.78 4.01
CA ARG A 72 -14.25 -7.18 3.91
C ARG A 72 -12.75 -7.35 4.03
N GLY A 73 -12.30 -8.42 4.66
CA GLY A 73 -10.87 -8.76 4.72
C GLY A 73 -10.45 -9.49 3.46
N TRP A 74 -10.09 -8.75 2.40
CA TRP A 74 -9.80 -9.34 1.09
C TRP A 74 -8.55 -10.23 1.06
N LEU A 75 -7.65 -10.10 2.05
CA LEU A 75 -6.56 -11.06 2.24
C LEU A 75 -7.06 -12.50 2.40
N GLY A 76 -8.26 -12.69 2.98
CA GLY A 76 -8.85 -14.01 3.18
C GLY A 76 -7.87 -14.97 3.88
N PRO A 77 -7.80 -16.25 3.44
CA PRO A 77 -6.86 -17.23 3.99
C PRO A 77 -5.44 -17.11 3.41
N ASN A 78 -5.21 -16.26 2.40
CA ASN A 78 -3.93 -16.21 1.70
C ASN A 78 -2.80 -15.84 2.66
N LEU A 79 -1.70 -16.58 2.61
CA LEU A 79 -0.49 -16.25 3.37
C LEU A 79 0.14 -14.98 2.77
N THR A 80 0.56 -14.07 3.64
CA THR A 80 1.28 -12.86 3.23
C THR A 80 2.75 -12.92 3.63
N TRP A 81 3.62 -12.22 2.89
CA TRP A 81 5.02 -12.10 3.30
C TRP A 81 5.17 -11.35 4.63
N PHE A 82 4.19 -10.53 5.02
CA PHE A 82 4.14 -9.88 6.34
C PHE A 82 4.10 -10.92 7.47
N GLU A 83 3.26 -11.95 7.32
CA GLU A 83 3.15 -13.03 8.30
C GLU A 83 4.42 -13.87 8.34
N VAL A 84 5.04 -14.13 7.18
CA VAL A 84 6.32 -14.84 7.09
C VAL A 84 7.42 -14.09 7.86
N LEU A 85 7.56 -12.78 7.63
CA LEU A 85 8.53 -11.97 8.37
C LEU A 85 8.22 -11.89 9.87
N LYS A 86 6.94 -11.75 10.25
CA LYS A 86 6.56 -11.77 11.67
C LYS A 86 6.96 -13.08 12.35
N ARG A 87 6.77 -14.23 11.68
CA ARG A 87 7.21 -15.55 12.19
C ARG A 87 8.73 -15.61 12.32
N GLY A 88 9.47 -14.91 11.47
CA GLY A 88 10.92 -14.72 11.57
C GLY A 88 11.38 -13.71 12.64
N GLY A 89 10.48 -13.21 13.49
CA GLY A 89 10.82 -12.29 14.59
C GLY A 89 10.83 -10.81 14.22
N TYR A 90 10.42 -10.43 13.00
CA TYR A 90 10.36 -9.02 12.59
C TYR A 90 9.15 -8.31 13.21
N ARG A 91 9.36 -7.05 13.59
CA ARG A 91 8.28 -6.13 13.98
C ARG A 91 7.92 -5.24 12.80
N LEU A 92 6.72 -5.43 12.25
CA LEU A 92 6.26 -4.71 11.07
C LEU A 92 5.34 -3.54 11.43
N GLY A 93 5.45 -2.45 10.68
CA GLY A 93 4.56 -1.30 10.75
C GLY A 93 4.03 -0.92 9.36
N MET A 94 2.75 -0.54 9.29
CA MET A 94 2.12 -0.01 8.09
C MET A 94 1.78 1.46 8.28
N THR A 95 2.17 2.29 7.31
CA THR A 95 1.76 3.70 7.24
C THR A 95 1.27 4.05 5.84
N GLY A 96 0.20 4.85 5.74
CA GLY A 96 -0.34 5.35 4.47
C GLY A 96 -1.53 4.54 3.93
N LYS A 97 -1.57 4.29 2.62
CA LYS A 97 -2.72 3.65 1.96
C LYS A 97 -2.61 2.12 2.04
N TRP A 98 -3.60 1.46 2.64
CA TRP A 98 -3.75 0.00 2.64
C TRP A 98 -4.60 -0.46 1.44
N HIS A 99 -5.90 -0.17 1.46
CA HIS A 99 -6.83 -0.36 0.35
C HIS A 99 -6.95 -1.80 -0.16
N MET A 100 -6.97 -2.74 0.79
CA MET A 100 -7.31 -4.15 0.60
C MET A 100 -8.39 -4.59 1.60
N GLY A 101 -9.21 -3.63 2.07
CA GLY A 101 -10.26 -3.87 3.05
C GLY A 101 -9.78 -3.89 4.49
N PHE A 102 -10.73 -3.65 5.39
CA PHE A 102 -10.50 -3.40 6.81
C PHE A 102 -9.38 -2.38 7.05
N ASP A 103 -9.38 -1.29 6.27
CA ASP A 103 -8.30 -0.30 6.28
C ASP A 103 -8.07 0.30 7.68
N GLU A 104 -9.05 0.28 8.58
CA GLU A 104 -8.98 0.82 9.94
C GLU A 104 -8.31 -0.12 10.95
N LYS A 105 -8.11 -1.40 10.59
CA LYS A 105 -7.65 -2.44 11.51
C LYS A 105 -6.30 -2.97 11.07
N ALA A 106 -5.40 -3.14 12.04
CA ALA A 106 -4.11 -3.80 11.81
C ALA A 106 -4.31 -5.19 11.22
N GLN A 107 -3.67 -5.43 10.08
CA GLN A 107 -3.76 -6.71 9.39
C GLN A 107 -2.72 -7.71 9.92
N ARG A 108 -2.92 -9.00 9.58
CA ARG A 108 -2.02 -10.09 10.00
C ARG A 108 -0.57 -9.73 9.66
N GLY A 109 0.32 -9.88 10.65
CA GLY A 109 1.74 -9.53 10.52
C GLY A 109 2.14 -8.17 11.12
N PHE A 110 1.24 -7.19 11.18
CA PHE A 110 1.59 -5.84 11.62
C PHE A 110 1.44 -5.64 13.13
N SER A 111 2.38 -4.88 13.71
CA SER A 111 2.38 -4.44 15.12
C SER A 111 2.12 -2.94 15.27
N TYR A 112 2.33 -2.16 14.20
CA TYR A 112 1.98 -0.75 14.13
C TYR A 112 1.10 -0.50 12.89
N TRP A 113 0.07 0.32 13.06
CA TRP A 113 -0.90 0.61 12.01
C TRP A 113 -1.26 2.09 12.01
N ALA A 114 -0.99 2.78 10.91
CA ALA A 114 -1.34 4.18 10.69
C ALA A 114 -1.81 4.40 9.25
N THR A 115 -3.08 4.16 8.97
CA THR A 115 -3.58 4.14 7.60
C THR A 115 -4.60 5.21 7.31
N VAL A 116 -4.77 5.55 6.03
CA VAL A 116 -5.87 6.39 5.54
C VAL A 116 -6.98 5.48 4.99
N PRO A 117 -8.12 5.32 5.70
CA PRO A 117 -9.18 4.42 5.26
C PRO A 117 -9.86 4.87 3.97
N GLY A 118 -10.35 3.90 3.19
CA GLY A 118 -11.21 4.16 2.03
C GLY A 118 -10.47 4.45 0.73
N GLY A 119 -9.21 4.04 0.62
CA GLY A 119 -8.49 4.08 -0.66
C GLY A 119 -8.03 5.45 -1.13
N GLY A 120 -8.24 6.53 -0.39
CA GLY A 120 -7.73 7.84 -0.77
C GLY A 120 -8.47 8.99 -0.12
N GLY A 121 -8.16 9.27 1.15
CA GLY A 121 -8.68 10.45 1.86
C GLY A 121 -8.18 11.79 1.29
N THR A 122 -8.43 12.88 2.01
CA THR A 122 -8.00 14.23 1.56
C THR A 122 -6.49 14.33 1.43
N TYR A 123 -6.01 15.17 0.48
CA TYR A 123 -4.58 15.45 0.33
C TYR A 123 -4.05 16.34 1.45
N ARG A 124 -4.82 17.38 1.79
CA ARG A 124 -4.55 18.28 2.90
C ARG A 124 -5.37 17.88 4.13
N ASN A 125 -4.75 18.08 5.29
CA ASN A 125 -5.25 17.78 6.63
C ASN A 125 -5.86 16.37 6.75
N PRO A 126 -5.10 15.32 6.39
CA PRO A 126 -5.60 13.95 6.28
C PRO A 126 -6.03 13.37 7.63
N GLU A 127 -7.01 12.49 7.58
CA GLU A 127 -7.37 11.64 8.72
C GLU A 127 -6.72 10.26 8.57
N PHE A 128 -6.02 9.82 9.63
CA PHE A 128 -5.45 8.50 9.76
C PHE A 128 -6.15 7.73 10.87
N VAL A 129 -6.17 6.40 10.76
CA VAL A 129 -6.44 5.50 11.88
C VAL A 129 -5.11 4.98 12.39
N VAL A 130 -4.71 5.48 13.56
CA VAL A 130 -3.45 5.13 14.23
C VAL A 130 -3.75 4.19 15.39
N ASN A 131 -3.39 2.91 15.25
CA ASN A 131 -3.64 1.84 16.21
C ASN A 131 -5.10 1.83 16.71
N GLY A 132 -6.04 1.89 15.77
CA GLY A 132 -7.48 1.88 16.05
C GLY A 132 -8.08 3.23 16.45
N LYS A 133 -7.30 4.30 16.57
CA LYS A 133 -7.78 5.64 16.92
C LYS A 133 -7.71 6.58 15.71
N ARG A 134 -8.82 7.20 15.35
CA ARG A 134 -8.86 8.24 14.31
C ARG A 134 -8.11 9.48 14.80
N ARG A 135 -7.24 10.02 13.94
CA ARG A 135 -6.43 11.21 14.19
C ARG A 135 -6.34 12.03 12.92
N ARG A 136 -6.67 13.31 13.03
CA ARG A 136 -6.45 14.28 11.97
C ARG A 136 -5.07 14.91 12.15
N TYR A 137 -4.32 15.03 11.07
CA TYR A 137 -3.03 15.70 11.04
C TYR A 137 -3.15 16.98 10.23
N GLU A 138 -2.50 18.05 10.66
CA GLU A 138 -2.37 19.26 9.86
C GLU A 138 -1.25 19.11 8.83
N GLY A 139 -1.44 19.69 7.64
CA GLY A 139 -0.46 19.63 6.55
C GLY A 139 -0.91 18.72 5.41
N PHE A 140 0.04 18.01 4.80
CA PHE A 140 -0.21 17.13 3.66
C PHE A 140 0.08 15.67 4.04
N LYS A 141 -0.62 14.72 3.41
CA LYS A 141 -0.28 13.29 3.50
C LYS A 141 0.84 12.91 2.54
#